data_AF-A0AA92IKK6-F1
#
_entry.id   AF-A0AA92IKK6-F1
#
_cell.length_a   1.000
_cell.length_b   1.000
_cell.length_c   1.000
_cell.angle_alpha   90.00
_cell.angle_beta   90.00
_cell.angle_gamma   90.00
#
_symmetry.space_group_name_H-M   'P 1'
#
loop_
_entity.id
_entity.type
_entity.pdbx_description
1 polymer ?
#
loop_
_entity_poly.entity_id
_entity_poly.type
_entity_poly.pdbx_seq_one_letter_code
_entity_poly.pdbx_strand_id
1 'polypeptide(L)'
;MQKAKYYVIFLVGCLFSASSHAETTNHHLLTFPQASDTSIWQQPHHRYDEGSQPYELNSLYKSFGQNEADIINVLGEPLKRTEKQVPNRHQPEHKMTVSQLFYDGLTIELLTTDEQRSFVKRVFISNCDILSDFQLYLCTTAKSLKERLGQPSVETDTELTYLITIGDIGAVPLRIFLKSGNVTGIYAKNLID
;
A
#
# COMPACT_ATOMS: atom_id res chain seq x y z
N MET A 1 -18.00 67.25 36.58
CA MET A 1 -17.38 66.81 35.30
C MET A 1 -16.36 65.70 35.60
N GLN A 2 -16.26 64.72 34.71
CA GLN A 2 -16.02 63.29 35.00
C GLN A 2 -14.65 62.91 35.60
N LYS A 3 -14.69 61.96 36.56
CA LYS A 3 -13.55 61.20 37.11
C LYS A 3 -13.14 60.09 36.13
N ALA A 4 -11.87 60.06 35.71
CA ALA A 4 -11.31 58.96 34.95
C ALA A 4 -11.10 57.74 35.88
N LYS A 5 -11.62 56.57 35.48
CA LYS A 5 -11.39 55.29 36.14
C LYS A 5 -10.26 54.57 35.40
N TYR A 6 -9.19 54.24 36.12
CA TYR A 6 -8.13 53.38 35.61
C TYR A 6 -8.51 51.92 35.86
N TYR A 7 -8.58 51.11 34.80
CA TYR A 7 -8.72 49.66 34.90
C TYR A 7 -7.32 49.04 34.75
N VAL A 8 -6.84 48.40 35.81
CA VAL A 8 -5.64 47.55 35.77
C VAL A 8 -6.10 46.15 35.36
N ILE A 9 -5.69 45.70 34.18
CA ILE A 9 -5.96 44.33 33.70
C ILE A 9 -4.77 43.46 34.10
N PHE A 10 -4.99 42.52 35.01
CA PHE A 10 -4.04 41.46 35.31
C PHE A 10 -4.20 40.34 34.27
N LEU A 11 -3.23 40.18 33.37
CA LEU A 11 -3.11 39.00 32.52
C LEU A 11 -2.34 37.92 33.29
N VAL A 12 -3.08 36.96 33.85
CA VAL A 12 -2.50 35.72 34.36
C VAL A 12 -2.22 34.81 33.16
N GLY A 13 -0.97 34.80 32.71
CA GLY A 13 -0.50 33.87 31.69
C GLY A 13 -0.33 32.48 32.30
N CYS A 14 -1.27 31.58 32.02
CA CYS A 14 -1.03 30.14 32.20
C CYS A 14 -0.04 29.69 31.12
N LEU A 15 1.24 29.58 31.49
CA LEU A 15 2.24 28.85 30.73
C LEU A 15 1.90 27.35 30.83
N PHE A 16 1.07 26.86 29.92
CA PHE A 16 1.01 25.43 29.65
C PHE A 16 2.25 25.06 28.86
N SER A 17 3.27 24.55 29.56
CA SER A 17 4.34 23.78 28.94
C SER A 17 3.72 22.50 28.39
N ALA A 18 3.28 22.53 27.13
CA ALA A 18 3.03 21.31 26.38
C ALA A 18 4.38 20.63 26.18
N SER A 19 4.72 19.71 27.09
CA SER A 19 5.76 18.73 26.86
C SER A 19 5.31 17.90 25.67
N SER A 20 5.83 18.21 24.48
CA SER A 20 5.75 17.32 23.33
C SER A 20 6.53 16.07 23.70
N HIS A 21 5.83 15.06 24.21
CA HIS A 21 6.31 13.70 24.10
C HIS A 21 6.39 13.40 22.61
N ALA A 22 7.60 13.57 22.05
CA ALA A 22 7.96 12.86 20.85
C ALA A 22 7.98 11.38 21.25
N GLU A 23 6.83 10.72 21.15
CA GLU A 23 6.83 9.27 20.99
C GLU A 23 7.68 9.01 19.76
N THR A 24 8.87 8.45 19.96
CA THR A 24 9.61 7.76 18.89
C THR A 24 8.78 6.54 18.51
N THR A 25 7.71 6.76 17.74
CA THR A 25 7.07 5.72 16.94
C THR A 25 8.13 5.23 15.97
N ASN A 26 8.64 4.03 16.22
CA ASN A 26 9.51 3.33 15.27
C ASN A 26 8.68 2.99 14.03
N HIS A 27 8.59 3.93 13.10
CA HIS A 27 7.88 3.73 11.86
C HIS A 27 8.57 2.67 11.00
N HIS A 28 7.81 1.68 10.56
CA HIS A 28 8.33 0.61 9.73
C HIS A 28 8.07 0.93 8.25
N LEU A 29 9.02 1.63 7.61
CA LEU A 29 8.96 1.90 6.18
C LEU A 29 9.18 0.60 5.39
N LEU A 30 8.14 0.13 4.71
CA LEU A 30 8.23 -1.06 3.87
C LEU A 30 8.85 -0.75 2.52
N THR A 31 9.78 -1.59 2.07
CA THR A 31 10.22 -1.61 0.67
C THR A 31 9.51 -2.75 -0.06
N PHE A 32 9.20 -2.55 -1.34
CA PHE A 32 8.63 -3.62 -2.14
C PHE A 32 9.54 -4.86 -2.15
N PRO A 33 8.96 -6.06 -2.10
CA PRO A 33 9.74 -7.28 -2.18
C PRO A 33 10.43 -7.38 -3.55
N GLN A 34 11.57 -8.07 -3.59
CA GLN A 34 12.29 -8.33 -4.84
C GLN A 34 11.38 -9.05 -5.84
N ALA A 35 11.59 -8.81 -7.14
CA ALA A 35 10.82 -9.48 -8.18
C ALA A 35 10.92 -11.00 -8.02
N SER A 36 9.79 -11.68 -8.20
CA SER A 36 9.74 -13.14 -8.19
C SER A 36 10.66 -13.70 -9.27
N ASP A 37 11.34 -14.82 -8.97
CA ASP A 37 12.17 -15.51 -9.95
C ASP A 37 11.35 -15.88 -11.19
N THR A 38 11.93 -15.71 -12.38
CA THR A 38 11.32 -16.07 -13.66
C THR A 38 10.83 -17.53 -13.71
N SER A 39 11.40 -18.40 -12.88
CA SER A 39 11.01 -19.81 -12.76
C SER A 39 9.54 -20.02 -12.36
N ILE A 40 8.93 -19.14 -11.56
CA ILE A 40 7.51 -19.26 -11.17
C ILE A 40 6.54 -19.04 -12.33
N TRP A 41 7.02 -18.49 -13.45
CA TRP A 41 6.19 -18.27 -14.66
C TRP A 41 6.27 -19.45 -15.62
N GLN A 42 7.24 -20.36 -15.41
CA GLN A 42 7.57 -21.44 -16.32
C GLN A 42 7.02 -22.80 -15.86
N GLN A 43 6.60 -22.95 -14.60
CA GLN A 43 6.03 -24.23 -14.14
C GLN A 43 4.51 -24.31 -14.41
N PRO A 44 3.93 -25.53 -14.44
CA PRO A 44 2.48 -25.70 -14.50
C PRO A 44 1.89 -25.20 -13.18
N HIS A 45 1.16 -24.10 -13.22
CA HIS A 45 0.51 -23.50 -12.05
C HIS A 45 -0.98 -23.33 -12.27
N HIS A 46 -1.75 -23.37 -11.18
CA HIS A 46 -3.12 -22.88 -11.19
C HIS A 46 -3.09 -21.37 -11.49
N ARG A 47 -3.73 -21.00 -12.60
CA ARG A 47 -3.97 -19.61 -12.98
C ARG A 47 -5.33 -19.19 -12.44
N TYR A 48 -5.35 -18.03 -11.82
CA TYR A 48 -6.58 -17.41 -11.29
C TYR A 48 -7.07 -16.38 -12.30
N ASP A 49 -8.36 -16.35 -12.58
CA ASP A 49 -8.99 -15.45 -13.53
C ASP A 49 -9.89 -14.42 -12.83
N GLU A 50 -10.48 -13.54 -13.65
CA GLU A 50 -11.45 -12.55 -13.19
C GLU A 50 -12.65 -13.24 -12.52
N GLY A 51 -12.92 -12.90 -11.27
CA GLY A 51 -13.97 -13.52 -10.44
C GLY A 51 -13.46 -14.59 -9.46
N SER A 52 -12.19 -14.97 -9.53
CA SER A 52 -11.57 -15.81 -8.50
C SER A 52 -11.27 -15.01 -7.22
N GLN A 53 -11.34 -15.66 -6.06
CA GLN A 53 -11.04 -15.02 -4.76
C GLN A 53 -9.63 -14.41 -4.70
N PRO A 54 -8.56 -15.04 -5.26
CA PRO A 54 -7.25 -14.40 -5.34
C PRO A 54 -7.22 -13.17 -6.25
N TYR A 55 -7.99 -13.15 -7.34
CA TYR A 55 -8.11 -11.97 -8.20
C TYR A 55 -8.78 -10.81 -7.46
N GLU A 56 -9.84 -11.09 -6.68
CA GLU A 56 -10.51 -10.10 -5.85
C GLU A 56 -9.56 -9.49 -4.81
N LEU A 57 -8.80 -10.32 -4.09
CA LEU A 57 -7.78 -9.85 -3.15
C LEU A 57 -6.71 -9.01 -3.85
N ASN A 58 -6.19 -9.46 -5.01
CA ASN A 58 -5.21 -8.66 -5.74
C ASN A 58 -5.80 -7.30 -6.14
N SER A 59 -7.06 -7.26 -6.56
CA SER A 59 -7.75 -6.03 -6.99
C SER A 59 -7.93 -5.00 -5.86
N LEU A 60 -7.75 -5.38 -4.59
CA LEU A 60 -7.79 -4.46 -3.46
C LEU A 60 -6.68 -3.41 -3.49
N TYR A 61 -5.66 -3.52 -4.36
CA TYR A 61 -4.69 -2.43 -4.55
C TYR A 61 -5.36 -1.09 -4.90
N LYS A 62 -6.58 -1.11 -5.45
CA LYS A 62 -7.39 0.07 -5.79
C LYS A 62 -8.15 0.68 -4.60
N SER A 63 -8.25 -0.03 -3.48
CA SER A 63 -9.11 0.36 -2.34
C SER A 63 -8.65 1.65 -1.65
N PHE A 64 -7.36 1.98 -1.75
CA PHE A 64 -6.79 3.20 -1.16
C PHE A 64 -7.07 4.47 -1.98
N GLY A 65 -7.51 4.36 -3.23
CA GLY A 65 -7.69 5.47 -4.16
C GLY A 65 -7.08 5.21 -5.53
N GLN A 66 -7.39 6.06 -6.52
CA GLN A 66 -6.88 5.92 -7.89
C GLN A 66 -5.65 6.80 -8.16
N ASN A 67 -5.57 7.93 -7.48
CA ASN A 67 -4.48 8.90 -7.60
C ASN A 67 -3.92 9.29 -6.23
N GLU A 68 -2.82 10.06 -6.23
CA GLU A 68 -2.13 10.48 -5.00
C GLU A 68 -3.05 11.27 -4.05
N ALA A 69 -3.87 12.20 -4.58
CA ALA A 69 -4.77 13.00 -3.76
C ALA A 69 -5.86 12.16 -3.11
N ASP A 70 -6.44 11.20 -3.83
CA ASP A 70 -7.41 10.25 -3.27
C ASP A 70 -6.80 9.48 -2.09
N ILE A 71 -5.57 8.99 -2.28
CA ILE A 71 -4.87 8.21 -1.26
C ILE A 71 -4.58 9.05 -0.02
N ILE A 72 -4.12 10.29 -0.20
CA ILE A 72 -3.87 11.20 0.92
C ILE A 72 -5.19 11.55 1.65
N ASN A 73 -6.30 11.71 0.93
CA ASN A 73 -7.60 11.96 1.55
C ASN A 73 -8.06 10.78 2.41
N VAL A 74 -7.71 9.54 2.05
CA VAL A 74 -8.08 8.33 2.79
C VAL A 74 -7.13 8.04 3.95
N LEU A 75 -5.81 8.17 3.72
CA LEU A 75 -4.77 7.72 4.65
C LEU A 75 -4.07 8.84 5.42
N GLY A 76 -4.31 10.10 5.05
CA GLY A 76 -3.54 11.24 5.52
C GLY A 76 -2.21 11.41 4.76
N GLU A 77 -1.37 12.32 5.24
CA GLU A 77 -0.06 12.58 4.64
C GLU A 77 0.89 11.39 4.84
N PRO A 78 1.63 10.96 3.80
CA PRO A 78 2.61 9.89 3.94
C PRO A 78 3.80 10.34 4.79
N LEU A 79 4.40 9.40 5.53
CA LEU A 79 5.64 9.62 6.27
C LEU A 79 6.80 10.01 5.35
N LYS A 80 6.77 9.49 4.12
CA LYS A 80 7.75 9.78 3.08
C LYS A 80 7.12 9.67 1.71
N ARG A 81 7.53 10.55 0.80
CA ARG A 81 7.22 10.50 -0.63
C ARG A 81 8.52 10.46 -1.42
N THR A 82 8.61 9.61 -2.43
CA THR A 82 9.69 9.65 -3.41
C THR A 82 9.14 9.64 -4.82
N GLU A 83 9.86 10.25 -5.75
CA GLU A 83 9.45 10.36 -7.14
C GLU A 83 10.64 10.11 -8.07
N LYS A 84 10.37 9.51 -9.23
CA LYS A 84 11.32 9.44 -10.33
C LYS A 84 10.62 9.47 -11.67
N GLN A 85 11.30 10.01 -12.68
CA GLN A 85 10.86 9.96 -14.07
C GLN A 85 11.39 8.68 -14.73
N VAL A 86 10.53 7.98 -15.48
CA VAL A 86 10.88 6.79 -16.26
C VAL A 86 10.42 6.94 -17.71
N PRO A 87 11.11 6.33 -18.69
CA PRO A 87 10.63 6.32 -20.07
C PRO A 87 9.27 5.61 -20.17
N ASN A 88 8.35 6.16 -20.95
CA ASN A 88 7.16 5.43 -21.36
C ASN A 88 7.54 4.44 -22.46
N ARG A 89 7.26 3.15 -22.24
CA ARG A 89 7.60 2.09 -23.22
C ARG A 89 6.74 2.16 -24.47
N HIS A 90 5.50 2.65 -24.34
CA HIS A 90 4.52 2.71 -25.40
C HIS A 90 4.58 4.06 -26.16
N GLN A 91 5.08 5.10 -25.52
CA GLN A 91 5.27 6.45 -26.09
C GLN A 91 6.63 7.04 -25.68
N PRO A 92 7.76 6.58 -26.26
CA PRO A 92 9.12 6.89 -25.78
C PRO A 92 9.48 8.37 -25.69
N GLU A 93 8.79 9.22 -26.46
CA GLU A 93 8.90 10.67 -26.44
C GLU A 93 8.30 11.32 -25.18
N HIS A 94 7.43 10.60 -24.46
CA HIS A 94 6.82 11.01 -23.21
C HIS A 94 7.44 10.25 -22.02
N LYS A 95 7.59 10.95 -20.89
CA LYS A 95 8.05 10.34 -19.63
C LYS A 95 6.85 10.10 -18.71
N MET A 96 6.95 9.07 -17.90
CA MET A 96 6.01 8.81 -16.82
C MET A 96 6.67 9.09 -15.48
N THR A 97 5.85 9.54 -14.54
CA THR A 97 6.25 9.75 -13.15
C THR A 97 5.93 8.50 -12.35
N VAL A 98 6.91 7.96 -11.64
CA VAL A 98 6.70 6.91 -10.63
C VAL A 98 6.82 7.54 -9.26
N SER A 99 5.72 7.58 -8.51
CA SER A 99 5.67 8.08 -7.15
C SER A 99 5.53 6.90 -6.18
N GLN A 100 6.24 6.95 -5.06
CA GLN A 100 6.06 6.00 -3.95
C GLN A 100 5.68 6.78 -2.70
N LEU A 101 4.58 6.36 -2.09
CA LEU A 101 4.06 6.88 -0.84
C LEU A 101 4.32 5.84 0.24
N PHE A 102 4.99 6.23 1.32
CA PHE A 102 5.31 5.37 2.44
C PHE A 102 4.53 5.80 3.68
N TYR A 103 3.78 4.86 4.22
CA TYR A 103 3.07 4.93 5.49
C TYR A 103 3.66 3.87 6.44
N ASP A 104 3.23 3.88 7.70
CA ASP A 104 3.72 2.89 8.67
C ASP A 104 3.21 1.49 8.33
N GLY A 105 4.08 0.63 7.81
CA GLY A 105 3.73 -0.71 7.34
C GLY A 105 2.81 -0.74 6.11
N LEU A 106 2.86 0.29 5.26
CA LEU A 106 2.24 0.31 3.93
C LEU A 106 3.07 1.14 2.94
N THR A 107 3.26 0.61 1.74
CA THR A 107 3.89 1.33 0.62
C THR A 107 3.04 1.18 -0.63
N ILE A 108 2.73 2.32 -1.27
CA ILE A 108 1.94 2.39 -2.49
C ILE A 108 2.81 3.00 -3.59
N GLU A 109 2.86 2.37 -4.77
CA GLU A 109 3.50 2.92 -5.96
C GLU A 109 2.44 3.33 -6.98
N LEU A 110 2.55 4.58 -7.43
CA LEU A 110 1.73 5.18 -8.47
C LEU A 110 2.55 5.35 -9.73
N LEU A 111 1.89 5.20 -10.86
CA LEU A 111 2.39 5.59 -12.18
C LEU A 111 1.49 6.70 -12.71
N THR A 112 2.07 7.84 -13.05
CA THR A 112 1.36 8.98 -13.62
C THR A 112 1.90 9.27 -15.02
N THR A 113 1.01 9.32 -16.00
CA THR A 113 1.35 9.71 -17.37
C THR A 113 1.53 11.22 -17.48
N ASP A 114 2.12 11.67 -18.58
CA ASP A 114 2.23 13.08 -18.92
C ASP A 114 0.86 13.78 -19.09
N GLU A 115 -0.15 13.03 -19.55
CA GLU A 115 -1.57 13.44 -19.56
C GLU A 115 -2.23 13.51 -18.16
N GLN A 116 -1.45 13.40 -17.08
CA GLN A 116 -1.92 13.43 -15.69
C GLN A 116 -2.88 12.29 -15.31
N ARG A 117 -2.85 11.17 -16.06
CA ARG A 117 -3.58 9.96 -15.66
C ARG A 117 -2.74 9.18 -14.68
N SER A 118 -3.28 8.90 -13.50
CA SER A 118 -2.59 8.16 -12.44
C SER A 118 -3.21 6.78 -12.25
N PHE A 119 -2.36 5.80 -11.95
CA PHE A 119 -2.77 4.44 -11.64
C PHE A 119 -1.95 3.90 -10.47
N VAL A 120 -2.61 3.19 -9.55
CA VAL A 120 -1.90 2.36 -8.58
C VAL A 120 -1.27 1.18 -9.29
N LYS A 121 0.06 1.14 -9.26
CA LYS A 121 0.87 0.10 -9.89
C LYS A 121 1.02 -1.11 -8.98
N ARG A 122 1.26 -0.89 -7.69
CA ARG A 122 1.42 -1.95 -6.70
C ARG A 122 1.31 -1.41 -5.28
N VAL A 123 0.95 -2.31 -4.37
CA VAL A 123 0.82 -2.06 -2.94
C VAL A 123 1.54 -3.17 -2.17
N PHE A 124 2.22 -2.79 -1.09
CA PHE A 124 2.71 -3.74 -0.09
C PHE A 124 2.26 -3.27 1.29
N ILE A 125 1.49 -4.10 1.97
CA ILE A 125 0.94 -3.81 3.30
C ILE A 125 1.35 -4.90 4.29
N SER A 126 1.80 -4.51 5.48
CA SER A 126 2.11 -5.40 6.61
C SER A 126 1.47 -4.96 7.92
N ASN A 127 0.86 -3.77 7.96
CA ASN A 127 0.24 -3.23 9.16
C ASN A 127 -1.25 -3.63 9.24
N CYS A 128 -1.62 -4.35 10.30
CA CYS A 128 -3.00 -4.77 10.55
C CYS A 128 -3.94 -3.59 10.85
N ASP A 129 -3.40 -2.47 11.33
CA ASP A 129 -4.18 -1.36 11.88
C ASP A 129 -4.62 -0.35 10.79
N ILE A 130 -4.10 -0.49 9.57
CA ILE A 130 -4.51 0.34 8.43
C ILE A 130 -5.89 -0.10 7.96
N LEU A 131 -6.88 0.75 8.18
CA LEU A 131 -8.26 0.54 7.77
C LEU A 131 -8.34 0.34 6.25
N SER A 132 -8.52 -0.91 5.85
CA SER A 132 -8.57 -1.33 4.44
C SER A 132 -9.16 -2.73 4.33
N ASP A 133 -9.69 -3.08 3.17
CA ASP A 133 -10.23 -4.43 2.93
C ASP A 133 -9.15 -5.52 3.03
N PHE A 134 -7.86 -5.16 2.95
CA PHE A 134 -6.75 -6.06 3.21
C PHE A 134 -6.76 -6.62 4.64
N GLN A 135 -7.33 -5.91 5.62
CA GLN A 135 -7.42 -6.37 7.01
C GLN A 135 -8.18 -7.70 7.15
N LEU A 136 -9.08 -8.02 6.22
CA LEU A 136 -9.80 -9.29 6.22
C LEU A 136 -8.92 -10.50 5.90
N TYR A 137 -7.69 -10.27 5.44
CA TYR A 137 -6.73 -11.28 5.00
C TYR A 137 -5.41 -11.18 5.77
N LEU A 138 -4.97 -9.96 6.05
CA LEU A 138 -3.76 -9.67 6.81
C LEU A 138 -3.94 -10.11 8.27
N CYS A 139 -2.88 -10.58 8.91
CA CYS A 139 -2.87 -10.97 10.33
C CYS A 139 -3.80 -12.16 10.66
N THR A 140 -4.27 -12.86 9.63
CA THR A 140 -4.94 -14.16 9.74
C THR A 140 -3.92 -15.31 9.69
N THR A 141 -4.37 -16.55 9.90
CA THR A 141 -3.50 -17.73 9.72
C THR A 141 -3.40 -18.11 8.25
N ALA A 142 -2.26 -18.67 7.83
CA ALA A 142 -2.09 -19.22 6.49
C ALA A 142 -3.16 -20.29 6.16
N LYS A 143 -3.58 -21.07 7.17
CA LYS A 143 -4.65 -22.06 7.04
C LYS A 143 -5.97 -21.40 6.66
N SER A 144 -6.42 -20.41 7.44
CA SER A 144 -7.67 -19.69 7.17
C SER A 144 -7.64 -18.97 5.83
N LEU A 145 -6.49 -18.38 5.47
CA LEU A 145 -6.32 -17.74 4.18
C LEU A 145 -6.49 -18.74 3.02
N LYS A 146 -5.87 -19.92 3.10
CA LYS A 146 -6.01 -20.97 2.08
C LYS A 146 -7.42 -21.54 1.99
N GLU A 147 -8.15 -21.63 3.10
CA GLU A 147 -9.56 -22.02 3.09
C GLU A 147 -10.43 -21.01 2.32
N ARG A 148 -10.07 -19.71 2.36
CA ARG A 148 -10.79 -18.65 1.65
C ARG A 148 -10.36 -18.50 0.19
N LEU A 149 -9.06 -18.56 -0.08
CA LEU A 149 -8.48 -18.27 -1.40
C LEU A 149 -8.27 -19.51 -2.27
N GLY A 150 -8.34 -20.70 -1.67
CA GLY A 150 -7.89 -21.94 -2.29
C GLY A 150 -6.38 -22.16 -2.17
N GLN A 151 -5.92 -23.26 -2.79
CA GLN A 151 -4.51 -23.67 -2.78
C GLN A 151 -3.66 -22.76 -3.66
N PRO A 152 -2.57 -22.15 -3.17
CA PRO A 152 -1.74 -21.24 -3.94
C PRO A 152 -1.03 -21.93 -5.12
N SER A 153 -0.61 -21.12 -6.08
CA SER A 153 0.20 -21.56 -7.23
C SER A 153 1.60 -22.03 -6.81
N VAL A 154 2.17 -21.39 -5.78
CA VAL A 154 3.45 -21.74 -5.15
C VAL A 154 3.32 -21.56 -3.64
N GLU A 155 3.81 -22.52 -2.86
CA GLU A 155 3.83 -22.47 -1.40
C GLU A 155 5.24 -22.75 -0.87
N THR A 156 5.67 -21.94 0.09
CA THR A 156 6.89 -22.11 0.88
C THR A 156 6.58 -21.81 2.35
N ASP A 157 7.52 -22.11 3.24
CA ASP A 157 7.35 -21.83 4.68
C ASP A 157 7.16 -20.34 5.00
N THR A 158 7.60 -19.46 4.11
CA THR A 158 7.60 -18.00 4.31
C THR A 158 6.69 -17.23 3.36
N GLU A 159 6.14 -17.88 2.33
CA GLU A 159 5.39 -17.19 1.29
C GLU A 159 4.37 -18.10 0.58
N LEU A 160 3.18 -17.57 0.34
CA LEU A 160 2.19 -18.11 -0.60
C LEU A 160 2.13 -17.18 -1.82
N THR A 161 2.18 -17.73 -3.02
CA THR A 161 2.01 -16.97 -4.27
C THR A 161 0.80 -17.49 -5.05
N TYR A 162 -0.08 -16.56 -5.43
CA TYR A 162 -1.23 -16.79 -6.30
C TYR A 162 -0.97 -16.10 -7.64
N LEU A 163 -0.99 -16.85 -8.74
CA LEU A 163 -0.72 -16.32 -10.08
C LEU A 163 -2.01 -15.80 -10.73
N ILE A 164 -2.18 -14.49 -10.70
CA ILE A 164 -3.41 -13.81 -11.14
C ILE A 164 -3.30 -13.46 -12.62
N THR A 165 -4.16 -14.04 -13.44
CA THR A 165 -4.37 -13.71 -14.85
C THR A 165 -5.21 -12.44 -14.96
N ILE A 166 -4.80 -11.52 -15.81
CA ILE A 166 -5.52 -10.27 -16.10
C ILE A 166 -5.86 -10.26 -17.59
N GLY A 167 -7.11 -10.60 -17.91
CA GLY A 167 -7.58 -10.82 -19.28
C GLY A 167 -6.59 -11.64 -20.12
N ASP A 168 -6.39 -11.20 -21.36
CA ASP A 168 -5.40 -11.77 -22.28
C ASP A 168 -4.02 -11.08 -22.19
N ILE A 169 -3.83 -10.18 -21.22
CA ILE A 169 -2.64 -9.31 -21.12
C ILE A 169 -1.47 -10.06 -20.52
N GLY A 170 -1.72 -10.89 -19.52
CA GLY A 170 -0.68 -11.64 -18.82
C GLY A 170 -1.08 -11.99 -17.40
N ALA A 171 -0.09 -12.25 -16.56
CA ALA A 171 -0.32 -12.58 -15.17
C ALA A 171 0.63 -11.85 -14.21
N VAL A 172 0.17 -11.64 -12.96
CA VAL A 172 0.91 -11.01 -11.87
C VAL A 172 0.88 -11.89 -10.63
N PRO A 173 1.94 -11.86 -9.80
CA PRO A 173 1.95 -12.61 -8.57
C PRO A 173 1.29 -11.76 -7.46
N LEU A 174 0.18 -12.26 -6.91
CA LEU A 174 -0.26 -11.87 -5.58
C LEU A 174 0.56 -12.65 -4.57
N ARG A 175 1.33 -11.96 -3.73
CA ARG A 175 2.28 -12.59 -2.80
C ARG A 175 1.87 -12.32 -1.37
N ILE A 176 1.84 -13.38 -0.58
CA ILE A 176 1.44 -13.36 0.83
C ILE A 176 2.62 -13.82 1.66
N PHE A 177 3.10 -12.95 2.55
CA PHE A 177 4.26 -13.21 3.41
C PHE A 177 3.81 -13.81 4.73
N LEU A 178 4.51 -14.87 5.15
CA LEU A 178 4.20 -15.63 6.34
C LEU A 178 5.31 -15.50 7.40
N LYS A 179 4.90 -15.46 8.66
CA LYS A 179 5.79 -15.64 9.81
C LYS A 179 5.09 -16.50 10.85
N SER A 180 5.73 -17.62 11.20
CA SER A 180 5.18 -18.57 12.18
C SER A 180 3.75 -19.01 11.87
N GLY A 181 3.44 -19.24 10.58
CA GLY A 181 2.11 -19.66 10.11
C GLY A 181 1.06 -18.55 10.01
N ASN A 182 1.40 -17.30 10.31
CA ASN A 182 0.50 -16.15 10.21
C ASN A 182 0.86 -15.27 9.03
N VAL A 183 -0.17 -14.66 8.42
CA VAL A 183 -0.04 -13.69 7.35
C VAL A 183 0.48 -12.37 7.93
N THR A 184 1.65 -11.95 7.48
CA THR A 184 2.33 -10.73 7.95
C THR A 184 2.50 -9.68 6.89
N GLY A 185 2.25 -10.01 5.62
CA GLY A 185 2.32 -9.04 4.55
C GLY A 185 1.57 -9.50 3.31
N ILE A 186 1.02 -8.55 2.57
CA ILE A 186 0.34 -8.80 1.30
C ILE A 186 0.89 -7.82 0.26
N TYR A 187 1.42 -8.37 -0.82
CA TYR A 187 1.89 -7.63 -1.98
C TYR A 187 0.96 -7.90 -3.16
N ALA A 188 0.29 -6.84 -3.61
CA ALA A 188 -0.61 -6.87 -4.76
C ALA A 188 -0.06 -5.96 -5.85
N LYS A 189 -0.23 -6.38 -7.11
CA LYS A 189 0.33 -5.67 -8.27
C LYS A 189 -0.67 -5.61 -9.42
N ASN A 190 -0.57 -4.52 -10.17
CA ASN A 190 -1.23 -4.32 -11.45
C ASN A 190 -0.24 -4.57 -12.62
N LEU A 191 -0.76 -4.98 -13.79
CA LEU A 191 0.04 -5.15 -15.02
C LEU A 191 0.32 -3.85 -15.77
N ILE A 192 -0.28 -2.72 -15.38
CA ILE A 192 -0.04 -1.43 -16.04
C ILE A 192 1.44 -1.08 -15.92
N ASP A 193 2.11 -0.97 -17.07
CA ASP A 193 3.54 -0.76 -17.20
C ASP A 193 3.94 0.66 -17.59
#